data_AF-A0A0R3Q0L7-F1
#
_entry.id   AF-A0A0R3Q0L7-F1
#
_cell.length_a   1.000
_cell.length_b   1.000
_cell.length_c   1.000
_cell.angle_alpha   90.00
_cell.angle_beta   90.00
_cell.angle_gamma   90.00
#
_symmetry.space_group_name_H-M   'P 1'
#
loop_
_entity.id
_entity.type
_entity.pdbx_description
1 polymer ?
#
loop_
_entity_poly.entity_id
_entity_poly.type
_entity_poly.pdbx_seq_one_letter_code
_entity_poly.pdbx_strand_id
1 'polypeptide(L)' 'NKNHGRGEKSTSLITVECPKNAELRECTNLCPEKTCDNYLQRSPCFSLRCGPPGCMCKEGHVLLSSNKEEGCVSRETCV' A
#
# COMPACT_ATOMS: atom_id res chain seq x y z
N ASN A 1 14.03 -14.19 -29.51
CA ASN A 1 12.61 -14.11 -29.12
C ASN A 1 12.51 -14.11 -27.61
N LYS A 2 12.02 -13.02 -27.00
CA LYS A 2 12.02 -12.78 -25.55
C LYS A 2 10.95 -13.64 -24.87
N ASN A 3 11.37 -14.58 -24.01
CA ASN A 3 10.47 -15.28 -23.10
C ASN A 3 10.43 -14.53 -21.76
N HIS A 4 9.34 -13.80 -21.53
CA HIS A 4 9.04 -13.19 -20.24
C HIS A 4 8.35 -14.26 -19.35
N GLY A 5 9.17 -15.04 -18.65
CA GLY A 5 8.72 -16.14 -17.80
C GLY A 5 8.30 -15.64 -16.41
N ARG A 6 7.03 -15.87 -16.10
CA ARG A 6 6.36 -15.64 -14.82
C ARG A 6 7.03 -16.47 -13.72
N GLY A 7 7.72 -15.82 -12.79
CA GLY A 7 8.35 -16.47 -11.64
C GLY A 7 7.35 -16.67 -10.50
N GLU A 8 6.53 -17.71 -10.59
CA GLU A 8 5.78 -18.22 -9.44
C GLU A 8 6.75 -18.95 -8.50
N LYS A 9 7.05 -18.36 -7.34
CA LYS A 9 7.79 -19.04 -6.27
C LYS A 9 6.85 -19.33 -5.11
N SER A 10 6.21 -20.49 -5.21
CA SER A 10 5.44 -21.16 -4.15
C SER A 10 6.32 -21.47 -2.94
N THR A 11 6.02 -20.93 -1.75
CA THR A 11 6.17 -21.66 -0.47
C THR A 11 5.40 -20.97 0.68
N SER A 12 4.45 -21.70 1.28
CA SER A 12 3.58 -21.38 2.43
C SER A 12 2.34 -20.51 2.15
N LEU A 13 1.15 -21.11 2.31
CA LEU A 13 -0.18 -20.47 2.24
C LEU A 13 -0.43 -19.58 3.47
N ILE A 14 0.48 -18.65 3.77
CA ILE A 14 0.16 -17.52 4.65
C ILE A 14 -0.67 -16.58 3.78
N THR A 15 -1.99 -16.63 3.92
CA THR A 15 -2.83 -15.55 3.41
C THR A 15 -2.38 -14.29 4.15
N VAL A 16 -1.58 -13.46 3.49
CA VAL A 16 -1.22 -12.14 4.03
C VAL A 16 -2.51 -11.34 4.08
N GLU A 17 -3.17 -11.35 5.23
CA GLU A 17 -4.38 -10.58 5.45
C GLU A 17 -3.98 -9.13 5.64
N CYS A 18 -4.40 -8.29 4.71
CA CYS A 18 -4.20 -6.86 4.83
C CYS A 18 -5.23 -6.24 5.77
N PRO A 19 -4.88 -5.15 6.48
CA PRO A 19 -5.83 -4.40 7.28
C PRO A 19 -7.04 -3.91 6.48
N LYS A 20 -8.09 -3.50 7.20
CA LYS A 20 -9.32 -2.98 6.58
C LYS A 20 -9.01 -1.92 5.53
N ASN A 21 -9.63 -2.05 4.34
CA ASN A 21 -9.45 -1.17 3.18
C ASN A 21 -8.02 -1.05 2.63
N ALA A 22 -7.16 -2.02 2.94
CA ALA A 22 -5.88 -2.22 2.27
C ALA A 22 -5.94 -3.43 1.33
N GLU A 23 -4.99 -3.53 0.42
CA GLU A 23 -4.83 -4.66 -0.49
C GLU A 23 -3.35 -5.01 -0.64
N LEU A 24 -3.09 -6.31 -0.87
CA LEU A 24 -1.76 -6.80 -1.16
C LEU A 24 -1.37 -6.35 -2.56
N ARG A 25 -0.26 -5.62 -2.68
CA ARG A 25 0.32 -5.21 -3.96
C ARG A 25 1.72 -5.78 -4.10
N GLU A 26 2.04 -6.28 -5.29
CA GLU A 26 3.40 -6.73 -5.64
C GLU A 26 4.40 -5.56 -5.76
N CYS A 27 3.90 -4.36 -6.05
CA CYS A 27 4.67 -3.14 -6.18
C CYS A 27 4.12 -2.10 -5.21
N THR A 28 4.84 -1.83 -4.11
CA THR A 28 4.43 -0.85 -3.11
C THR A 28 5.10 0.51 -3.30
N ASN A 29 4.51 1.57 -2.73
CA ASN A 29 5.14 2.88 -2.70
C ASN A 29 6.32 2.89 -1.72
N LEU A 30 7.46 3.41 -2.15
CA LEU A 30 8.61 3.68 -1.29
C LEU A 30 8.43 4.95 -0.44
N CYS A 31 7.53 5.82 -0.87
CA CYS A 31 7.24 7.06 -0.17
C CYS A 31 6.39 6.81 1.08
N PRO A 32 6.54 7.63 2.14
CA PRO A 32 5.70 7.53 3.32
C PRO A 32 4.22 7.58 2.96
N GLU A 33 3.45 6.67 3.56
CA GLU A 33 2.01 6.61 3.35
C GLU A 33 1.33 7.86 3.92
N LYS A 34 0.18 8.20 3.33
CA LYS A 34 -0.65 9.28 3.82
C LYS A 34 -1.51 8.80 4.99
N THR A 35 -1.63 9.65 5.99
CA THR A 35 -2.54 9.48 7.14
C THR A 35 -3.63 10.57 7.10
N CYS A 36 -4.67 10.45 7.93
CA CYS A 36 -5.63 11.53 8.13
C CYS A 36 -4.98 12.87 8.54
N ASP A 37 -3.81 12.86 9.18
CA ASP A 37 -3.13 14.10 9.59
C ASP A 37 -2.43 14.84 8.43
N ASN A 38 -2.11 14.14 7.34
CA ASN A 38 -1.20 14.67 6.30
C ASN A 38 -1.66 14.41 4.85
N TYR A 39 -2.87 13.88 4.64
CA TYR A 39 -3.37 13.54 3.31
C TYR A 39 -3.54 14.76 2.38
N LEU A 40 -3.79 15.95 2.93
CA LEU A 40 -3.84 17.21 2.18
C LEU A 40 -2.46 17.80 1.86
N GLN A 41 -1.42 17.38 2.58
CA GLN A 41 -0.08 17.91 2.35
C GLN A 41 0.53 17.29 1.09
N ARG A 42 1.09 18.10 0.19
CA ARG A 42 1.86 17.56 -0.94
C ARG A 42 3.16 16.95 -0.42
N SER A 43 3.38 15.66 -0.69
CA SER A 43 4.66 15.01 -0.37
C SER A 43 5.71 15.39 -1.43
N PRO A 44 6.94 15.77 -1.04
CA PRO A 44 8.05 15.94 -1.98
C PRO A 44 8.61 14.59 -2.46
N CYS A 45 8.26 13.48 -1.79
CA CYS A 45 8.70 12.15 -2.18
C CYS A 45 7.91 11.67 -3.40
N PHE A 46 8.64 11.31 -4.45
CA PHE A 46 8.12 10.65 -5.64
C PHE A 46 9.14 9.61 -6.13
N SER A 47 8.69 8.40 -6.43
CA SER A 47 9.52 7.33 -6.95
C SER A 47 8.77 6.56 -8.03
N LEU A 48 9.46 6.28 -9.14
CA LEU A 48 8.99 5.36 -10.18
C LEU A 48 9.41 3.90 -9.93
N ARG A 49 10.18 3.66 -8.86
CA ARG A 49 10.61 2.31 -8.44
C ARG A 49 9.57 1.69 -7.50
N CYS A 50 9.40 0.38 -7.62
CA CYS A 50 8.59 -0.42 -6.72
C CYS A 50 9.34 -0.74 -5.42
N GLY A 51 8.65 -0.59 -4.29
CA GLY A 51 9.00 -1.28 -3.05
C GLY A 51 8.67 -2.77 -3.11
N PRO A 52 9.05 -3.55 -2.08
CA PRO A 52 8.72 -4.96 -1.97
C PRO A 52 7.20 -5.19 -1.92
N PRO A 53 6.71 -6.40 -2.22
CA PRO A 53 5.30 -6.73 -2.04
C PRO A 53 4.83 -6.47 -0.60
N GLY A 54 3.61 -5.94 -0.45
CA GLY A 54 3.06 -5.60 0.86
C GLY A 54 1.68 -4.98 0.80
N CYS A 55 1.07 -4.79 1.96
CA CYS A 55 -0.24 -4.15 2.07
C CYS A 55 -0.14 -2.65 1.87
N MET A 56 -1.03 -2.10 1.06
CA MET A 56 -1.21 -0.67 0.86
C MET A 56 -2.68 -0.30 0.91
N CYS A 57 -3.00 0.90 1.38
CA CYS A 57 -4.34 1.44 1.26
C CYS A 57 -4.83 1.40 -0.20
N LYS A 58 -6.10 1.02 -0.39
CA LYS A 58 -6.77 1.10 -1.69
C LYS A 58 -6.74 2.53 -2.22
N GLU A 59 -6.90 2.68 -3.53
CA GLU A 59 -6.98 4.00 -4.15
C GLU A 59 -8.05 4.86 -3.47
N GLY A 60 -7.77 6.16 -3.28
CA GLY A 60 -8.64 7.08 -2.56
C GLY A 60 -8.69 6.92 -1.02
N HIS A 61 -8.02 5.91 -0.46
CA HIS A 61 -7.93 5.71 1.00
C HIS A 61 -6.59 6.16 1.57
N VAL A 62 -6.57 6.44 2.86
CA VAL A 62 -5.38 6.81 3.65
C VAL A 62 -5.40 6.08 4.98
N LEU A 63 -4.25 5.96 5.63
CA LEU A 63 -4.19 5.36 6.97
C LEU A 63 -4.97 6.23 7.96
N LEU A 64 -5.71 5.59 8.88
CA LEU A 64 -6.42 6.32 9.93
C LEU A 64 -5.43 7.10 10.81
N SER A 65 -4.34 6.44 11.20
CA SER A 65 -3.27 7.02 12.00
C SER A 65 -1.91 6.48 11.53
N SER A 66 -0.84 6.79 12.26
CA SER A 66 0.48 6.15 11.99
C SER A 66 0.49 4.66 12.36
N ASN A 67 -0.52 4.17 13.08
CA ASN A 67 -0.71 2.76 13.37
C ASN A 67 -1.42 2.05 12.20
N LYS A 68 -0.67 1.23 11.45
CA LYS A 68 -1.19 0.52 10.27
C LYS A 68 -2.24 -0.54 10.60
N GLU A 69 -2.28 -1.04 11.84
CA GLU A 69 -3.25 -2.05 12.28
C GLU A 69 -4.68 -1.49 12.35
N GLU A 70 -4.81 -0.18 12.57
CA GLU A 70 -6.10 0.52 12.53
C GLU A 70 -6.68 0.60 11.10
N GLY A 71 -5.85 0.29 10.10
CA GLY A 71 -6.24 0.18 8.71
C GLY A 71 -6.43 1.52 8.01
N CYS A 72 -7.11 1.45 6.86
CA CYS A 72 -7.31 2.58 5.98
C CYS A 72 -8.77 3.05 5.99
N VAL A 73 -8.95 4.35 5.80
CA VAL A 73 -10.26 5.01 5.68
C VAL A 73 -10.32 5.84 4.40
N SER A 74 -11.53 6.14 3.92
CA SER A 74 -11.71 7.11 2.84
C SER A 74 -11.16 8.46 3.29
N ARG A 75 -10.58 9.24 2.37
CA ARG A 75 -10.17 10.62 2.65
C ARG A 75 -11.32 11.49 3.18
N GLU A 76 -12.56 11.17 2.78
CA GLU A 76 -13.78 11.83 3.24
C GLU A 76 -14.12 11.51 4.70
N THR A 77 -13.50 10.50 5.31
CA THR A 77 -13.67 10.17 6.73
C THR A 77 -12.76 11.01 7.63
N CYS A 78 -11.72 11.64 7.07
CA CYS A 78 -10.74 12.43 7.83
C CYS A 78 -11.14 13.91 8.03
N VAL A 79 -12.32 14.34 7.55
CA VAL A 79 -12.85 15.72 7.64
C VAL A 79 -13.86 15.89 8.76
#